data_AF-A0A1F5CN11-F1
#
_entry.id   AF-A0A1F5CN11-F1
#
_cell.length_a   1.000
_cell.length_b   1.000
_cell.length_c   1.000
_cell.angle_alpha   90.00
_cell.angle_beta   90.00
_cell.angle_gamma   90.00
#
_symmetry.space_group_name_H-M   'P 1'
#
loop_
_entity.id
_entity.type
_entity.pdbx_description
1 polymer ?
#
loop_
_entity_poly.entity_id
_entity_poly.type
_entity_poly.pdbx_seq_one_letter_code
_entity_poly.pdbx_strand_id
1 'polypeptide(L)'
;MEFRMIYVGDHLAFWIFSAVEIGFLTFAIIVARLISAKKPNRIKETIYECGQAPMGAARDFRMLGIVRYFGYAVVFFALDAFAWVVLTAAISIKFSLDAIASVSFYVLVVLIGVGYFLSEMNNLVR
;
A
#
# COMPACT_ATOMS: atom_id res chain seq x y z
N MET A 1 -10.54 40.25 21.19
CA MET A 1 -11.04 38.86 21.22
C MET A 1 -9.82 37.97 21.06
N GLU A 2 -9.31 37.45 22.17
CA GLU A 2 -8.04 36.71 22.21
C GLU A 2 -8.31 35.28 21.75
N PHE A 3 -7.80 34.89 20.58
CA PHE A 3 -7.84 33.50 20.14
C PHE A 3 -6.86 32.71 21.01
N ARG A 4 -7.38 32.01 22.03
CA ARG A 4 -6.60 31.00 22.75
C ARG A 4 -6.25 29.87 21.78
N MET A 5 -5.00 29.84 21.35
CA MET A 5 -4.46 28.72 20.57
C MET A 5 -4.39 27.49 21.50
N ILE A 6 -5.24 26.50 21.22
CA ILE A 6 -5.20 25.22 21.93
C ILE A 6 -3.99 24.45 21.39
N TYR A 7 -2.95 24.32 22.21
CA TYR A 7 -1.82 23.46 21.89
C TYR A 7 -2.21 22.01 22.18
N VAL A 8 -2.25 21.19 21.13
CA VAL A 8 -2.43 19.73 21.21
C VAL A 8 -1.09 19.13 20.82
N GLY A 9 -0.50 18.32 21.69
CA GLY A 9 0.80 17.69 21.39
C GLY A 9 0.74 16.81 20.13
N ASP A 10 1.82 16.75 19.38
CA ASP A 10 1.87 16.20 18.01
C ASP A 10 1.26 14.78 17.90
N HIS A 11 1.62 13.87 18.82
CA HIS A 11 1.07 12.51 18.84
C HIS A 11 -0.43 12.48 19.14
N LEU A 12 -0.88 13.35 20.05
CA LEU A 12 -2.30 13.45 20.39
C LEU A 12 -3.08 14.06 19.22
N ALA A 13 -2.51 15.05 18.52
CA ALA A 13 -3.09 15.63 17.32
C ALA A 13 -3.26 14.58 16.21
N PHE A 14 -2.24 13.74 15.98
CA PHE A 14 -2.33 12.62 15.05
C PHE A 14 -3.51 11.69 15.38
N TRP A 15 -3.59 11.20 16.62
CA TRP A 15 -4.66 10.27 17.01
C TRP A 15 -6.05 10.88 16.97
N ILE A 16 -6.19 12.15 17.36
CA ILE A 16 -7.46 12.88 17.26
C ILE A 16 -7.86 12.99 15.78
N PHE A 17 -6.93 13.38 14.91
CA PHE A 17 -7.19 13.50 13.48
C PHE A 17 -7.63 12.17 12.87
N SER A 18 -6.89 11.08 13.13
CA SER A 18 -7.25 9.74 12.64
C SER A 18 -8.62 9.29 13.15
N ALA A 19 -8.94 9.53 14.43
CA ALA A 19 -10.24 9.18 14.99
C ALA A 19 -11.38 9.98 14.36
N VAL A 20 -11.18 11.28 14.14
CA VAL A 20 -12.15 12.14 13.45
C VAL A 20 -12.38 11.67 12.02
N GLU A 21 -11.32 11.32 11.29
CA GLU A 21 -11.41 10.84 9.91
C GLU A 21 -12.17 9.51 9.81
N ILE A 22 -11.83 8.53 10.66
CA ILE A 22 -12.56 7.25 10.74
C ILE A 22 -14.03 7.49 11.09
N GLY A 23 -14.29 8.35 12.08
CA GLY A 23 -15.65 8.71 12.48
C GLY A 23 -16.44 9.35 11.36
N PHE A 24 -15.83 10.28 10.63
CA PHE A 24 -16.45 10.97 9.50
C PHE A 24 -16.75 10.01 8.33
N LEU A 25 -15.80 9.15 7.94
CA LEU A 25 -16.01 8.16 6.87
C LEU A 25 -17.11 7.15 7.26
N THR A 26 -17.10 6.69 8.51
CA THR A 26 -18.14 5.79 9.03
C THR A 26 -19.51 6.46 9.01
N PHE A 27 -19.59 7.73 9.47
CA PHE A 27 -20.81 8.53 9.42
C PHE A 27 -21.32 8.68 7.98
N ALA A 28 -20.44 8.99 7.02
CA ALA A 28 -20.79 9.12 5.61
C ALA A 28 -21.40 7.82 5.04
N ILE A 29 -20.81 6.65 5.35
CA ILE A 29 -21.34 5.34 4.95
C ILE A 29 -22.72 5.09 5.59
N ILE A 30 -22.88 5.40 6.87
CA ILE A 30 -24.15 5.24 7.59
C ILE A 30 -25.23 6.11 6.94
N VAL A 31 -24.95 7.40 6.74
CA VAL A 31 -25.88 8.34 6.12
C VAL A 31 -26.24 7.87 4.71
N ALA A 32 -25.26 7.49 3.89
CA ALA A 32 -25.50 6.96 2.55
C ALA A 32 -26.44 5.75 2.59
N ARG A 33 -26.24 4.82 3.54
CA ARG A 33 -27.09 3.64 3.71
C ARG A 33 -28.50 3.97 4.21
N LEU A 34 -28.66 5.03 5.00
CA LEU A 34 -29.96 5.48 5.52
C LEU A 34 -30.80 6.16 4.44
N ILE A 35 -30.20 7.00 3.60
CA ILE A 35 -30.91 7.78 2.57
C ILE A 35 -31.08 7.04 1.24
N SER A 36 -30.28 6.00 0.99
CA SER A 36 -30.31 5.26 -0.29
C SER A 36 -31.62 4.51 -0.51
N ALA A 37 -32.05 4.46 -1.77
CA ALA A 37 -33.21 3.67 -2.18
C ALA A 37 -32.96 2.17 -2.00
N LYS A 38 -33.75 1.53 -1.13
CA LYS A 38 -33.65 0.09 -0.83
C LYS A 38 -34.50 -0.72 -1.82
N LYS A 39 -33.97 -0.96 -3.02
CA LYS A 39 -34.63 -1.75 -4.08
C LYS A 39 -33.73 -2.89 -4.59
N PRO A 40 -33.48 -3.93 -3.75
CA PRO A 40 -32.75 -5.13 -4.18
C PRO A 40 -33.55 -5.87 -5.26
N ASN A 41 -32.85 -6.45 -6.23
CA ASN A 41 -33.44 -7.37 -7.20
C ASN A 41 -32.36 -8.36 -7.65
N ARG A 42 -32.79 -9.50 -8.21
CA ARG A 42 -31.90 -10.58 -8.63
C ARG A 42 -30.78 -10.11 -9.57
N ILE A 43 -31.06 -9.17 -10.48
CA ILE A 43 -30.08 -8.66 -11.46
C ILE A 43 -29.02 -7.78 -10.79
N LYS A 44 -29.38 -6.99 -9.77
CA LYS A 44 -28.46 -6.15 -9.01
C LYS A 44 -27.58 -6.94 -8.04
N GLU A 45 -27.98 -8.16 -7.70
CA GLU A 45 -27.27 -9.05 -6.78
C GLU A 45 -26.38 -10.07 -7.49
N THR A 46 -26.44 -10.14 -8.82
CA THR A 46 -25.55 -11.01 -9.63
C THR A 46 -24.23 -10.32 -9.96
N ILE A 47 -23.18 -11.12 -10.17
CA ILE A 47 -21.87 -10.66 -10.65
C ILE A 47 -22.04 -10.03 -12.04
N TYR A 48 -21.32 -8.94 -12.29
CA TYR A 48 -21.30 -8.29 -13.60
C TYR A 48 -20.55 -9.14 -14.63
N GLU A 49 -21.26 -9.62 -15.64
CA GLU A 49 -20.72 -10.44 -16.73
C GLU A 49 -21.29 -10.00 -18.09
N CYS A 50 -21.37 -8.67 -18.34
CA CYS A 50 -21.91 -8.11 -19.58
C CYS A 50 -23.31 -8.66 -19.98
N GLY A 51 -24.13 -9.06 -19.00
CA GLY A 51 -25.46 -9.65 -19.19
C GLY A 51 -25.49 -11.17 -19.37
N GLN A 52 -24.35 -11.85 -19.30
CA GLN A 52 -24.24 -13.31 -19.32
C GLN A 52 -24.39 -13.91 -17.92
N ALA A 53 -24.72 -15.20 -17.85
CA ALA A 53 -24.62 -15.93 -16.61
C ALA A 53 -23.14 -16.15 -16.25
N PRO A 54 -22.73 -15.94 -14.98
CA PRO A 54 -21.36 -16.23 -14.55
C PRO A 54 -20.99 -17.68 -14.89
N MET A 55 -19.82 -17.86 -15.50
CA MET A 55 -19.31 -19.16 -15.92
C MET A 55 -18.04 -19.50 -15.15
N GLY A 56 -17.99 -20.70 -14.57
CA GLY A 56 -16.84 -21.16 -13.79
C GLY A 56 -16.73 -20.52 -12.39
N ALA A 57 -15.89 -21.10 -11.54
CA ALA A 57 -15.42 -20.45 -10.33
C ALA A 57 -14.27 -19.49 -10.66
N ALA A 58 -14.10 -18.42 -9.89
CA ALA A 58 -12.97 -17.49 -10.06
C ALA A 58 -11.58 -18.16 -10.03
N ARG A 59 -11.49 -19.38 -9.48
CA ARG A 59 -10.27 -20.20 -9.41
C ARG A 59 -10.03 -21.09 -10.63
N ASP A 60 -11.07 -21.33 -11.43
CA ASP A 60 -10.99 -22.17 -12.63
C ASP A 60 -10.22 -21.45 -13.75
N PHE A 61 -10.23 -20.11 -13.71
CA PHE A 61 -9.40 -19.28 -14.54
C PHE A 61 -8.03 -19.14 -13.90
N ARG A 62 -7.01 -19.67 -14.56
CA ARG A 62 -5.61 -19.48 -14.17
C ARG A 62 -5.34 -17.98 -14.20
N MET A 63 -5.29 -17.33 -13.03
CA MET A 63 -4.92 -15.92 -12.92
C MET A 63 -3.45 -15.78 -13.33
N LEU A 64 -3.21 -15.62 -14.62
CA LEU A 64 -1.95 -15.28 -15.26
C LEU A 64 -1.53 -13.89 -14.75
N GLY A 65 -0.99 -13.84 -13.53
CA GLY A 65 -0.68 -12.60 -12.83
C GLY A 65 -0.33 -12.78 -11.36
N ILE A 66 -0.79 -13.84 -10.68
CA ILE A 66 -0.52 -13.99 -9.23
C ILE A 66 0.98 -14.05 -8.91
N VAL A 67 1.77 -14.72 -9.77
CA VAL A 67 3.23 -14.80 -9.62
C VAL A 67 3.90 -13.45 -9.90
N ARG A 68 3.37 -12.63 -10.82
CA ARG A 68 3.85 -11.25 -11.05
C ARG A 68 3.61 -10.38 -9.83
N TYR A 69 2.40 -10.37 -9.31
CA TYR A 69 2.06 -9.57 -8.14
C TYR A 69 2.85 -9.99 -6.90
N PHE A 70 3.08 -11.30 -6.74
CA PHE A 70 3.97 -11.80 -5.69
C PHE A 70 5.40 -11.30 -5.87
N GLY A 71 5.96 -11.40 -7.07
CA GLY A 71 7.30 -10.87 -7.38
C GLY A 71 7.43 -9.38 -7.08
N TYR A 72 6.45 -8.57 -7.50
CA TYR A 72 6.41 -7.14 -7.19
C TYR A 72 6.33 -6.87 -5.68
N ALA A 73 5.52 -7.63 -4.93
CA ALA A 73 5.43 -7.48 -3.49
C ALA A 73 6.76 -7.77 -2.79
N VAL A 74 7.45 -8.84 -3.18
CA VAL A 74 8.77 -9.20 -2.62
C VAL A 74 9.78 -8.09 -2.85
N VAL A 75 9.87 -7.55 -4.08
CA VAL A 75 10.79 -6.46 -4.40
C VAL A 75 10.40 -5.17 -3.68
N PHE A 76 9.11 -4.88 -3.56
CA PHE A 76 8.62 -3.74 -2.80
C PHE A 76 9.08 -3.80 -1.34
N PHE A 77 8.92 -4.93 -0.65
CA PHE A 77 9.38 -5.07 0.74
C PHE A 77 10.90 -4.95 0.87
N ALA A 78 11.67 -5.47 -0.09
CA ALA A 78 13.12 -5.30 -0.10
C ALA A 78 13.52 -3.82 -0.27
N LEU A 79 12.83 -3.10 -1.16
CA LEU A 79 13.05 -1.67 -1.40
C LEU A 79 12.58 -0.78 -0.24
N ASP A 80 11.52 -1.16 0.47
CA ASP A 80 11.06 -0.46 1.67
C ASP A 80 12.10 -0.53 2.79
N ALA A 81 12.60 -1.72 3.09
CA ALA A 81 13.71 -1.90 4.04
C ALA A 81 14.96 -1.12 3.62
N PHE A 82 15.27 -1.12 2.31
CA PHE A 82 16.35 -0.32 1.74
C PHE A 82 16.17 1.18 1.99
N ALA A 83 14.97 1.71 1.74
CA ALA A 83 14.66 3.12 1.96
C ALA A 83 14.86 3.52 3.43
N TRP A 84 14.42 2.68 4.38
CA TRP A 84 14.62 2.92 5.81
C TRP A 84 16.09 2.99 6.21
N VAL A 85 16.93 2.07 5.70
CA VAL A 85 18.37 2.06 5.98
C VAL A 85 19.05 3.30 5.41
N VAL A 86 18.74 3.66 4.16
CA VAL A 86 19.31 4.84 3.50
C VAL A 86 18.85 6.13 4.19
N LEU A 87 17.57 6.23 4.56
CA LEU A 87 17.04 7.38 5.28
C LEU A 87 17.74 7.54 6.64
N THR A 88 17.90 6.45 7.39
CA THR A 88 18.58 6.46 8.69
C THR A 88 20.03 6.91 8.55
N ALA A 89 20.73 6.45 7.50
CA ALA A 89 22.08 6.90 7.21
C ALA A 89 22.12 8.40 6.84
N ALA A 90 21.16 8.87 6.03
CA ALA A 90 21.10 10.25 5.54
C ALA A 90 20.83 11.28 6.65
N ILE A 91 20.03 10.92 7.66
CA ILE A 91 19.74 11.80 8.81
C ILE A 91 20.80 11.75 9.92
N SER A 92 21.80 10.87 9.79
CA SER A 92 22.86 10.75 10.79
C SER A 92 23.68 12.03 10.88
N ILE A 93 23.88 12.53 12.12
CA ILE A 93 24.63 13.76 12.41
C ILE A 93 26.14 13.56 12.21
N LYS A 94 26.63 12.31 12.23
CA LYS A 94 28.05 11.98 12.07
C LYS A 94 28.24 10.97 10.94
N PHE A 95 28.92 11.39 9.88
CA PHE A 95 29.37 10.52 8.81
C PHE A 95 30.80 10.09 9.07
N SER A 96 31.00 8.80 9.36
CA SER A 96 32.33 8.18 9.29
C SER A 96 32.52 7.55 7.91
N LEU A 97 33.78 7.45 7.47
CA LEU A 97 34.11 6.75 6.22
C LEU A 97 33.64 5.29 6.25
N ASP A 98 33.71 4.64 7.41
CA ASP A 98 33.24 3.27 7.60
C ASP A 98 31.72 3.14 7.41
N ALA A 99 30.95 4.11 7.90
CA ALA A 99 29.50 4.14 7.71
C ALA A 99 29.14 4.38 6.24
N ILE A 100 29.83 5.30 5.57
CA ILE A 100 29.64 5.55 4.13
C ILE A 100 29.96 4.29 3.32
N ALA A 101 31.07 3.62 3.62
CA ALA A 101 31.47 2.39 2.94
C ALA A 101 30.43 1.27 3.14
N SER A 102 29.95 1.07 4.36
CA SER A 102 28.96 0.04 4.70
C SER A 102 27.61 0.30 4.01
N VAL A 103 27.12 1.53 4.06
CA VAL A 103 25.86 1.92 3.40
C VAL A 103 25.98 1.83 1.88
N SER A 104 27.11 2.25 1.31
CA SER A 104 27.35 2.15 -0.14
C SER A 104 27.40 0.69 -0.60
N PHE A 105 28.02 -0.20 0.17
CA PHE A 105 28.03 -1.63 -0.09
C PHE A 105 26.61 -2.22 -0.02
N TYR A 106 25.83 -1.86 1.01
CA TYR A 106 24.43 -2.27 1.14
C TYR A 106 23.59 -1.83 -0.07
N VAL A 107 23.71 -0.56 -0.48
CA VAL A 107 23.01 -0.01 -1.65
C VAL A 107 23.36 -0.82 -2.90
N LEU A 108 24.65 -1.09 -3.11
CA LEU A 108 25.12 -1.86 -4.26
C LEU A 108 24.52 -3.26 -4.30
N VAL A 109 24.49 -3.97 -3.16
CA VAL A 109 23.91 -5.33 -3.07
C VAL A 109 22.42 -5.32 -3.41
N VAL A 110 21.66 -4.35 -2.86
CA VAL A 110 20.22 -4.23 -3.15
C VAL A 110 19.98 -3.92 -4.64
N LEU A 111 20.74 -2.99 -5.22
CA LEU A 111 20.62 -2.63 -6.63
C LEU A 111 20.94 -3.81 -7.56
N ILE A 112 21.91 -4.64 -7.22
CA ILE A 112 22.19 -5.89 -7.96
C ILE A 112 20.98 -6.82 -7.90
N GLY A 113 20.39 -7.02 -6.72
CA GLY A 113 19.20 -7.87 -6.55
C GLY A 113 18.01 -7.36 -7.36
N VAL A 114 17.75 -6.06 -7.35
CA VAL A 114 16.70 -5.42 -8.16
C VAL A 114 16.99 -5.55 -9.65
N GLY A 115 18.23 -5.31 -10.08
CA GLY A 115 18.65 -5.47 -11.47
C GLY A 115 18.45 -6.90 -11.98
N TYR A 116 18.81 -7.90 -11.16
CA TYR A 116 18.57 -9.30 -11.47
C TYR A 116 17.07 -9.61 -11.60
N PHE A 117 16.24 -9.16 -10.65
CA PHE A 117 14.79 -9.34 -10.73
C PHE A 117 14.21 -8.73 -12.00
N LEU A 118 14.61 -7.51 -12.36
CA LEU A 118 14.13 -6.83 -13.57
C LEU A 118 14.54 -7.58 -14.85
N SER A 119 15.74 -8.16 -14.87
CA SER A 119 16.20 -9.01 -15.97
C SER A 119 15.33 -10.27 -16.15
N GLU A 120 14.86 -10.85 -15.05
CA GLU A 120 14.07 -12.09 -15.06
C GLU A 120 12.56 -11.84 -15.18
N MET A 121 12.12 -10.58 -15.14
CA MET A 121 10.71 -10.20 -15.07
C MET A 121 9.86 -10.79 -16.20
N ASN A 122 10.42 -10.91 -17.41
CA ASN A 122 9.72 -11.48 -18.57
C ASN A 122 9.53 -13.00 -18.48
N ASN A 123 10.34 -13.69 -17.66
CA ASN A 123 10.31 -15.14 -17.48
C ASN A 123 9.36 -15.58 -16.35
N LEU A 124 8.91 -14.65 -15.50
CA LEU A 124 8.04 -14.94 -14.36
C LEU A 124 6.61 -15.37 -14.75
N VAL A 125 6.20 -15.19 -16.02
CA VAL A 125 4.88 -15.59 -16.54
C VAL A 125 5.01 -16.12 -17.95
N ARG A 126 5.54 -17.33 -18.04
CA ARG A 126 5.20 -18.29 -19.08
C ARG A 126 4.32 -19.39 -18.50
#